data_AF-A0A379UXT3-F1
#
_entry.id   AF-A0A379UXT3-F1
#
_cell.length_a   1.000
_cell.length_b   1.000
_cell.length_c   1.000
_cell.angle_alpha   90.00
_cell.angle_beta   90.00
_cell.angle_gamma   90.00
#
_symmetry.space_group_name_H-M   'P 1'
#
loop_
_entity.id
_entity.type
_entity.pdbx_description
1 polymer ?
#
loop_
_entity_poly.entity_id
_entity_poly.type
_entity_poly.pdbx_seq_one_letter_code
_entity_poly.pdbx_strand_id
1 'polypeptide(L)'
;MRSFAVRSRRKGLGPASLALRLSALRSFFDWLVSQGELKANPAKGVSAPKAPRHLPKNIDVDDVNRLLDIDLNDPLAVRDRAMLEVMYGAGLRLSELVWPWI
;
A
#
# COMPACT_ATOMS: atom_id res chain seq x y z
N MET A 1 20.06 -14.26 -7.54
CA MET A 1 19.45 -13.16 -6.76
C MET A 1 19.79 -11.76 -7.29
N ARG A 2 21.07 -11.38 -7.45
CA ARG A 2 21.48 -10.07 -8.03
C ARG A 2 20.91 -9.81 -9.44
N SER A 3 20.85 -10.85 -10.28
CA SER A 3 20.22 -10.80 -11.61
C SER A 3 18.70 -10.54 -11.58
N PHE A 4 18.00 -10.90 -10.50
CA PHE A 4 16.58 -10.63 -10.33
C PHE A 4 16.33 -9.13 -10.10
N ALA A 5 17.10 -8.50 -9.19
CA ALA A 5 17.00 -7.07 -8.94
C ALA A 5 17.31 -6.22 -10.19
N VAL A 6 18.32 -6.63 -10.98
CA VAL A 6 18.66 -5.96 -12.25
C VAL A 6 17.56 -6.13 -13.30
N ARG A 7 16.97 -7.33 -13.44
CA ARG A 7 15.83 -7.56 -14.35
C ARG A 7 14.58 -6.79 -13.92
N SER A 8 14.32 -6.67 -12.62
CA SER A 8 13.18 -5.89 -12.11
C SER A 8 13.34 -4.40 -12.38
N ARG A 9 14.56 -3.85 -12.24
CA ARG A 9 14.85 -2.46 -12.66
C ARG A 9 14.66 -2.27 -14.17
N ARG A 10 15.14 -3.21 -14.99
CA ARG A 10 14.93 -3.18 -16.46
C ARG A 10 13.46 -3.26 -16.86
N LYS A 11 12.60 -3.88 -16.05
CA LYS A 11 11.14 -3.93 -16.25
C LYS A 11 10.40 -2.69 -15.74
N GLY A 12 11.10 -1.64 -15.29
CA GLY A 12 10.48 -0.40 -14.82
C GLY A 12 9.78 -0.51 -13.46
N LEU A 13 10.04 -1.58 -12.67
CA LEU A 13 9.44 -1.72 -11.34
C LEU A 13 9.98 -0.65 -10.40
N GLY A 14 9.06 0.10 -9.80
CA GLY A 14 9.38 1.07 -8.76
C GLY A 14 10.11 0.41 -7.57
N PRO A 15 10.95 1.18 -6.85
CA PRO A 15 11.76 0.66 -5.75
C PRO A 15 10.92 0.04 -4.63
N ALA A 16 9.71 0.56 -4.38
CA ALA A 16 8.76 0.00 -3.42
C ALA A 16 8.27 -1.41 -3.82
N SER A 17 7.90 -1.59 -5.09
CA SER A 17 7.46 -2.89 -5.61
C SER A 17 8.58 -3.93 -5.58
N LEU A 18 9.82 -3.51 -5.83
CA LEU A 18 10.99 -4.39 -5.73
C LEU A 18 11.29 -4.77 -4.27
N ALA A 19 11.18 -3.84 -3.33
CA ALA A 19 11.36 -4.11 -1.91
C ALA A 19 10.30 -5.10 -1.37
N LEU A 20 9.03 -4.92 -1.76
CA LEU A 20 7.95 -5.83 -1.37
C LEU A 20 8.18 -7.25 -1.91
N ARG A 21 8.55 -7.38 -3.18
CA ARG A 21 8.87 -8.68 -3.79
C ARG A 21 10.06 -9.36 -3.12
N LEU A 22 11.10 -8.60 -2.78
CA LEU A 22 12.25 -9.12 -2.04
C LEU A 22 11.87 -9.56 -0.63
N SER A 23 10.99 -8.83 0.05
CA SER A 23 10.48 -9.22 1.37
C SER A 23 9.70 -10.53 1.30
N ALA A 24 8.78 -10.67 0.34
CA ALA A 24 8.02 -11.89 0.14
C ALA A 24 8.93 -13.09 -0.17
N LEU A 25 9.91 -12.92 -1.05
CA LEU A 25 10.91 -13.94 -1.33
C LEU A 25 11.73 -14.30 -0.09
N ARG A 26 12.13 -13.31 0.72
CA ARG A 26 12.89 -13.55 1.94
C ARG A 26 12.11 -14.43 2.91
N SER A 27 10.84 -14.11 3.16
CA SER A 27 9.96 -14.90 4.01
C SER A 27 9.74 -16.31 3.46
N PHE A 28 9.58 -16.46 2.14
CA PHE A 28 9.45 -17.76 1.50
C PHE A 28 10.70 -18.64 1.67
N PHE A 29 11.89 -18.07 1.49
CA PHE A 29 13.13 -18.81 1.71
C PHE A 29 13.41 -19.07 3.18
N ASP A 30 13.01 -18.18 4.09
CA ASP A 30 13.08 -18.45 5.53
C ASP A 30 12.15 -19.63 5.90
N TRP A 31 10.97 -19.72 5.29
CA TRP A 31 10.09 -20.88 5.44
C TRP A 31 10.73 -22.16 4.89
N LEU A 32 11.30 -22.16 3.68
CA LEU A 32 12.00 -23.33 3.13
C LEU A 32 13.20 -23.77 3.99
N VAL A 33 13.93 -22.82 4.59
CA VAL A 33 14.99 -23.14 5.55
C VAL A 33 14.43 -23.80 6.81
N SER A 34 13.26 -23.33 7.31
CA SER A 34 12.58 -23.96 8.45
C SER A 34 12.10 -25.38 8.15
N GLN A 35 11.78 -25.68 6.88
CA GLN A 35 11.40 -27.02 6.43
C GLN A 35 12.60 -27.94 6.15
N GLY A 36 13.83 -27.44 6.28
CA GLY A 36 15.06 -28.22 6.03
C GLY A 36 15.44 -28.37 4.55
N GLU A 37 14.63 -27.85 3.62
CA GLU A 37 14.87 -27.89 2.17
C GLU A 37 16.06 -27.03 1.74
N LEU A 38 16.44 -26.03 2.55
CA LEU A 38 17.56 -25.14 2.31
C LEU A 38 18.40 -24.94 3.58
N LYS A 39 19.73 -24.97 3.43
CA LYS A 39 20.66 -24.73 4.55
C LYS A 39 20.75 -23.25 4.97
N ALA A 40 20.48 -22.33 4.05
CA ALA A 40 20.54 -20.90 4.32
C ALA A 40 19.71 -20.11 3.32
N ASN A 41 19.17 -18.97 3.75
CA ASN A 41 18.35 -18.09 2.90
C ASN A 41 19.22 -17.26 1.92
N PRO A 42 19.15 -17.51 0.60
CA PRO A 42 19.94 -16.78 -0.40
C PRO A 42 19.45 -15.33 -0.62
N ALA A 43 18.24 -14.99 -0.16
CA ALA A 43 17.70 -13.64 -0.22
C ALA A 43 18.28 -12.72 0.87
N LYS A 44 18.87 -13.27 1.95
CA LYS A 44 19.43 -12.45 3.02
C LYS A 44 20.60 -11.56 2.58
N GLY A 45 21.38 -12.00 1.58
CA GLY A 45 22.51 -11.25 1.03
C GLY A 45 22.17 -10.20 -0.04
N VAL A 46 20.89 -10.01 -0.36
CA VAL A 46 20.46 -8.99 -1.34
C VAL A 46 19.84 -7.80 -0.63
N SER A 47 20.54 -6.67 -0.66
CA SER A 47 19.97 -5.40 -0.22
C SER A 47 18.89 -4.95 -1.21
N ALA A 48 17.67 -4.75 -0.70
CA ALA A 48 16.65 -4.04 -1.45
C ALA A 48 17.06 -2.57 -1.60
N PRO A 49 16.77 -1.93 -2.75
CA PRO A 49 16.92 -0.48 -2.85
C PRO A 49 15.94 0.19 -1.88
N LYS A 50 16.42 1.16 -1.09
CA LYS A 50 15.55 1.98 -0.23
C LYS A 50 14.58 2.74 -1.13
N ALA A 51 13.29 2.45 -1.01
CA ALA A 51 12.27 3.27 -1.63
C ALA A 51 12.24 4.65 -0.95
N PRO A 52 12.13 5.75 -1.72
CA PRO A 52 11.82 7.04 -1.14
C PRO A 52 10.47 6.92 -0.45
N ARG A 53 10.48 7.17 0.86
CA ARG A 53 9.28 7.18 1.67
C ARG A 53 8.57 8.49 1.35
N HIS A 54 7.55 8.44 0.51
CA HIS A 54 6.63 9.56 0.39
C HIS A 54 6.03 9.76 1.78
N LEU A 55 6.33 10.89 2.42
CA LEU A 55 5.52 11.33 3.53
C LEU A 55 4.09 11.43 2.97
N PRO A 56 3.09 10.78 3.59
CA PRO A 56 1.71 11.08 3.25
C PRO A 56 1.59 12.60 3.36
N LYS A 57 1.16 13.26 2.28
CA LYS A 57 0.76 14.66 2.40
C LYS A 57 -0.40 14.64 3.39
N ASN A 58 -0.21 15.27 4.55
CA ASN A 58 -1.34 15.55 5.43
C ASN A 58 -2.33 16.33 4.57
N ILE A 59 -3.53 15.78 4.39
CA ILE A 59 -4.62 16.50 3.74
C ILE A 59 -4.97 17.63 4.71
N ASP A 60 -4.90 18.86 4.25
CA ASP A 60 -5.29 20.02 5.05
C ASP A 60 -6.79 19.94 5.35
N VAL A 61 -7.20 20.39 6.54
CA VAL A 61 -8.62 20.42 6.93
C VAL A 61 -9.43 21.25 5.93
N ASP A 62 -8.81 22.28 5.34
CA ASP A 62 -9.42 23.10 4.30
C ASP A 62 -9.61 22.34 2.97
N ASP A 63 -8.69 21.44 2.61
CA ASP A 63 -8.83 20.58 1.43
C ASP A 63 -9.93 19.53 1.65
N VAL A 64 -10.06 19.02 2.89
CA VAL A 64 -11.19 18.14 3.26
C VAL A 64 -12.51 18.90 3.20
N ASN A 65 -12.57 20.13 3.72
CA ASN A 65 -13.78 20.94 3.68
C ASN A 65 -14.20 21.28 2.24
N ARG A 66 -13.26 21.55 1.33
CA ARG A 66 -13.56 21.69 -0.11
C ARG A 66 -14.04 20.39 -0.74
N LEU A 67 -13.49 19.24 -0.34
CA LEU A 67 -13.95 17.94 -0.81
C LEU A 67 -15.37 17.62 -0.31
N LEU A 68 -15.73 18.10 0.88
CA LEU A 68 -17.04 17.95 1.50
C LEU A 68 -18.06 19.02 1.02
N ASP A 69 -17.62 20.02 0.27
CA ASP A 69 -18.45 21.04 -0.36
C ASP A 69 -19.11 20.49 -1.64
N ILE A 70 -19.87 19.41 -1.47
CA ILE A 70 -20.63 18.73 -2.52
C ILE A 70 -22.03 19.32 -2.54
N ASP A 71 -22.52 19.69 -3.73
CA ASP A 71 -23.90 20.17 -3.91
C ASP A 71 -24.90 19.09 -3.50
N LEU A 72 -25.77 19.41 -2.54
CA LEU A 72 -26.71 18.49 -1.90
C LEU A 72 -28.01 18.29 -2.70
N ASN A 73 -28.06 18.79 -3.94
CA ASN A 73 -29.23 18.69 -4.82
C ASN A 73 -29.46 17.27 -5.40
N ASP A 74 -28.50 16.35 -5.27
CA ASP A 74 -28.62 14.95 -5.69
C ASP A 74 -28.58 14.01 -4.46
N PRO A 75 -29.55 13.10 -4.27
CA PRO A 75 -29.50 12.06 -3.24
C PRO A 75 -28.18 11.27 -3.21
N LEU A 76 -27.52 11.10 -4.35
CA LEU A 76 -26.22 10.41 -4.43
C LEU A 76 -25.10 11.24 -3.79
N ALA A 77 -25.12 12.56 -3.96
CA ALA A 77 -24.16 13.50 -3.37
C ALA A 77 -24.27 13.55 -1.84
N VAL A 78 -25.50 13.45 -1.30
CA VAL A 78 -25.74 13.37 0.15
C VAL A 78 -25.09 12.12 0.75
N ARG A 79 -25.21 10.97 0.08
CA ARG A 79 -24.59 9.71 0.52
C ARG A 79 -23.07 9.81 0.49
N ASP A 80 -22.51 10.34 -0.59
CA ASP A 80 -21.07 10.45 -0.76
C ASP A 80 -20.44 11.41 0.27
N ARG A 81 -21.14 12.50 0.63
CA ARG A 81 -20.76 13.38 1.74
C ARG A 81 -20.79 12.67 3.08
N ALA A 82 -21.85 11.94 3.40
CA ALA A 82 -21.96 11.19 4.66
C ALA A 82 -20.85 10.13 4.78
N MET A 83 -20.51 9.47 3.67
CA MET A 83 -19.39 8.52 3.59
C MET A 83 -18.04 9.19 3.87
N LEU A 84 -17.77 10.36 3.28
CA LEU A 84 -16.54 11.12 3.51
C LEU A 84 -16.43 11.64 4.95
N GLU A 85 -17.55 12.11 5.53
CA GLU A 85 -17.60 12.63 6.90
C GLU A 85 -17.35 11.52 7.93
N VAL A 86 -17.89 10.31 7.71
CA VAL A 86 -17.60 9.13 8.53
C VAL A 86 -16.15 8.67 8.38
N MET A 87 -15.59 8.67 7.16
CA MET A 87 -14.18 8.34 6.94
C MET A 87 -13.24 9.32 7.64
N TYR A 88 -13.54 10.62 7.56
CA TYR A 88 -12.73 11.66 8.20
C TYR A 88 -12.86 11.64 9.73
N GLY A 89 -14.09 11.53 10.26
CA GLY A 89 -14.36 11.54 11.69
C GLY A 89 -13.92 10.28 12.43
N ALA A 90 -14.02 9.10 11.80
CA ALA A 90 -13.64 7.82 12.41
C ALA A 90 -12.27 7.29 11.96
N GLY A 91 -11.62 7.93 10.97
CA GLY A 91 -10.32 7.50 10.43
C GLY A 91 -10.38 6.16 9.69
N LEU A 92 -11.57 5.76 9.23
CA LEU A 92 -11.82 4.46 8.60
C LEU A 92 -11.22 4.42 7.19
N ARG A 93 -10.71 3.25 6.80
CA ARG A 93 -10.23 3.03 5.43
C ARG A 93 -11.42 2.79 4.51
N LEU A 94 -11.29 3.18 3.22
CA LEU A 94 -12.32 2.94 2.20
C LEU A 94 -12.75 1.46 2.14
N SER A 95 -11.81 0.54 2.35
CA SER A 95 -12.07 -0.91 2.40
C SER A 95 -12.97 -1.35 3.56
N GLU A 96 -13.01 -0.59 4.66
CA GLU A 96 -13.87 -0.84 5.82
C GLU A 96 -15.26 -0.21 5.59
N LEU A 97 -15.32 0.88 4.83
CA LEU A 97 -16.57 1.56 4.50
C LEU A 97 -17.36 0.87 3.39
N VAL A 98 -16.73 0.18 2.43
CA VAL A 98 -17.47 -0.49 1.34
C VAL A 98 -18.15 -1.79 1.81
N TRP A 99 -17.63 -2.41 2.87
CA TRP A 99 -18.11 -3.70 3.38
C TRP A 99 -19.57 -3.70 3.90
N PRO A 100 -20.09 -2.64 4.56
CA PRO A 100 -21.47 -2.61 5.04
C PRO A 100 -22.53 -2.32 3.97
N TRP A 101 -22.15 -1.98 2.73
CA TRP A 101 -23.07 -1.42 1.72
C TRP A 101 -23.12 -2.21 0.38
N ILE A 102 -22.50 -3.41 0.32
CA ILE A 102 -22.63 -4.39 -0.77
C ILE A 102 -23.42 -5.59 -0.25
#